data_AF-A0A2D6E4P9-F1
#
_entry.id   AF-A0A2D6E4P9-F1
#
_cell.length_a   1.000
_cell.length_b   1.000
_cell.length_c   1.000
_cell.angle_alpha   90.00
_cell.angle_beta   90.00
_cell.angle_gamma   90.00
#
_symmetry.space_group_name_H-M   'P 1'
#
loop_
_entity.id
_entity.type
_entity.pdbx_description
1 polymer ?
#
loop_
_entity_poly.entity_id
_entity_poly.type
_entity_poly.pdbx_seq_one_letter_code
_entity_poly.pdbx_strand_id
1 'polypeptide(L)'
;MEQKSNVWAIALAIIITAVVVGGGVYWWQQNKVVQEVPSTVTTETTKTTTADKEEPKEPLTYSTSGVSASVSKETAPFGYTADQLVSMAEECGNNQTTSYFNTLVSKFSGVTKTVYKFKYTGASQESDTFVVTLLPNKAGYSSLDQLKKDFDQCYAGGDAYPTKLNSDWLLFVNSCGTGFDDGSGKPIGCQEARDVVEPTLELN
;
A
#
# COMPACT_ATOMS: atom_id res chain seq x y z
N MET A 1 38.53 44.95 -3.00
CA MET A 1 37.51 44.06 -2.40
C MET A 1 38.16 42.70 -2.26
N GLU A 2 38.64 42.37 -1.06
CA GLU A 2 39.24 41.06 -0.79
C GLU A 2 38.14 40.03 -0.54
N GLN A 3 38.08 39.01 -1.39
CA GLN A 3 37.13 37.91 -1.28
C GLN A 3 37.74 36.84 -0.35
N LYS A 4 37.39 36.88 0.95
CA LYS A 4 37.71 35.78 1.87
C LYS A 4 36.88 34.56 1.45
N SER A 5 37.52 33.56 0.85
CA SER A 5 36.87 32.29 0.53
C SER A 5 36.48 31.56 1.81
N ASN A 6 35.18 31.30 1.98
CA ASN A 6 34.63 30.51 3.09
C ASN A 6 34.99 29.03 2.90
N VAL A 7 36.20 28.65 3.32
CA VAL A 7 36.74 27.29 3.28
C VAL A 7 35.78 26.26 3.89
N TRP A 8 34.99 26.68 4.87
CA TRP A 8 34.01 25.84 5.55
C TRP A 8 32.79 25.46 4.67
N ALA A 9 32.35 26.37 3.80
CA ALA A 9 31.26 26.09 2.86
C ALA A 9 31.70 25.12 1.75
N ILE A 10 32.97 25.20 1.35
CA ILE A 10 33.56 24.30 0.34
C ILE A 10 33.71 22.88 0.92
N ALA A 11 34.12 22.75 2.19
CA ALA A 11 34.24 21.45 2.85
C ALA A 11 32.89 20.73 3.00
N LEU A 12 31.82 21.46 3.36
CA LEU A 12 30.47 20.88 3.49
C LEU A 12 29.90 20.42 2.13
N ALA A 13 30.16 21.16 1.04
CA ALA A 13 29.71 20.79 -0.29
C ALA A 13 30.36 19.48 -0.80
N ILE A 14 31.63 19.23 -0.46
CA ILE A 14 32.37 18.01 -0.84
C ILE A 14 31.83 16.79 -0.07
N ILE A 15 31.49 16.94 1.20
CA ILE A 15 30.94 15.84 2.02
C ILE A 15 29.54 15.44 1.52
N ILE A 16 28.69 16.40 1.19
CA ILE A 16 27.33 16.13 0.69
C ILE A 16 27.39 15.40 -0.66
N THR A 17 28.26 15.82 -1.57
CA THR A 17 28.41 15.14 -2.88
C THR A 17 28.95 13.72 -2.73
N ALA A 18 29.90 13.47 -1.83
CA ALA A 18 30.40 12.12 -1.58
C ALA A 18 29.33 11.17 -1.01
N VAL A 19 28.45 11.66 -0.12
CA VAL A 19 27.36 10.85 0.47
C VAL A 19 26.25 10.56 -0.55
N VAL A 20 25.90 11.53 -1.40
CA VAL A 20 24.87 11.34 -2.45
C VAL A 20 25.35 10.37 -3.53
N VAL A 21 26.61 10.47 -3.96
CA VAL A 21 27.18 9.57 -4.97
C VAL A 21 27.43 8.17 -4.39
N GLY A 22 27.94 8.07 -3.15
CA GLY A 22 28.16 6.79 -2.47
C GLY A 22 26.87 6.04 -2.14
N GLY A 23 25.84 6.75 -1.64
CA GLY A 23 24.53 6.17 -1.34
C GLY A 23 23.76 5.72 -2.59
N GLY A 24 23.84 6.49 -3.68
CA GLY A 24 23.19 6.15 -4.95
C GLY A 24 23.77 4.89 -5.62
N VAL A 25 25.09 4.71 -5.58
CA VAL A 25 25.75 3.53 -6.15
C VAL A 25 25.49 2.27 -5.32
N TYR A 26 25.47 2.38 -3.99
CA TYR A 26 25.15 1.26 -3.10
C TYR A 26 23.70 0.77 -3.29
N TRP A 27 22.75 1.70 -3.47
CA TRP A 27 21.34 1.35 -3.71
C TRP A 27 21.11 0.75 -5.11
N TRP A 28 21.83 1.23 -6.13
CA TRP A 28 21.74 0.66 -7.48
C TRP A 28 22.33 -0.75 -7.59
N GLN A 29 23.36 -1.08 -6.80
CA GLN A 29 24.02 -2.38 -6.85
C GLN A 29 23.20 -3.51 -6.21
N GLN A 30 22.29 -3.22 -5.27
CA GLN A 30 21.37 -4.23 -4.73
C GLN A 30 20.19 -4.54 -5.65
N ASN A 31 19.84 -3.64 -6.59
CA ASN A 31 18.72 -3.84 -7.51
C ASN A 31 19.05 -4.68 -8.77
N LYS A 32 20.28 -5.20 -8.90
CA LYS A 32 20.70 -6.00 -10.07
C LYS A 32 20.78 -7.51 -9.84
N VAL A 33 20.34 -8.01 -8.69
CA VAL A 33 20.31 -9.45 -8.40
C VAL A 33 18.89 -9.91 -8.11
N VAL A 34 17.99 -9.78 -9.10
CA VAL A 34 16.82 -10.64 -9.20
C VAL A 34 16.81 -11.21 -10.61
N GLN A 35 17.03 -12.51 -10.63
CA GLN A 35 17.18 -13.41 -11.75
C GLN A 35 15.90 -13.41 -12.61
N GLU A 36 16.03 -13.09 -13.90
CA GLU A 36 14.98 -13.36 -14.89
C GLU A 36 14.75 -14.87 -14.95
N VAL A 37 13.52 -15.30 -14.65
CA VAL A 37 13.04 -16.64 -15.01
C VAL A 37 11.83 -16.44 -15.93
N PRO A 38 11.88 -16.89 -17.19
CA PRO A 38 10.75 -16.78 -18.10
C PRO A 38 9.79 -17.93 -17.81
N SER A 39 8.49 -17.66 -17.76
CA SER A 39 7.49 -18.71 -17.96
C SER A 39 6.20 -18.10 -18.47
N THR A 40 6.11 -18.10 -19.80
CA THR A 40 4.87 -18.35 -20.54
C THR A 40 4.15 -19.54 -19.89
N VAL A 41 2.93 -19.36 -19.40
CA VAL A 41 2.06 -20.49 -19.04
C VAL A 41 0.80 -20.40 -19.89
N THR A 42 0.83 -21.15 -20.99
CA THR A 42 -0.35 -21.70 -21.63
C THR A 42 -0.76 -22.96 -20.86
N THR A 43 -2.05 -23.09 -20.62
CA THR A 43 -2.77 -24.16 -19.92
C THR A 43 -2.39 -25.56 -20.38
N GLU A 44 -2.09 -26.48 -19.45
CA GLU A 44 -2.53 -27.89 -19.54
C GLU A 44 -2.36 -28.64 -18.21
N THR A 45 -3.41 -29.39 -17.88
CA THR A 45 -3.55 -30.30 -16.73
C THR A 45 -2.50 -31.40 -16.73
N THR A 46 -1.74 -31.57 -15.64
CA THR A 46 -1.15 -32.87 -15.27
C THR A 46 -0.98 -32.94 -13.75
N LYS A 47 -1.73 -33.87 -13.13
CA LYS A 47 -1.54 -34.31 -11.74
C LYS A 47 -0.15 -34.92 -11.59
N THR A 48 0.65 -34.38 -10.67
CA THR A 48 1.76 -35.12 -10.04
C THR A 48 1.77 -34.77 -8.55
N THR A 49 1.48 -35.76 -7.72
CA THR A 49 1.59 -35.72 -6.26
C THR A 49 3.05 -35.75 -5.86
N THR A 50 3.54 -34.72 -5.17
CA THR A 50 4.82 -34.77 -4.44
C THR A 50 4.79 -33.79 -3.27
N ALA A 51 4.90 -34.36 -2.06
CA ALA A 51 5.35 -33.79 -0.78
C ALA A 51 4.88 -32.37 -0.39
N ASP A 52 4.01 -32.32 0.63
CA ASP A 52 3.62 -31.13 1.40
C ASP A 52 4.84 -30.27 1.79
N LYS A 53 5.06 -29.21 1.00
CA LYS A 53 5.40 -27.91 1.54
C LYS A 53 4.08 -27.16 1.57
N GLU A 54 3.54 -26.96 2.76
CA GLU A 54 2.38 -26.11 2.96
C GLU A 54 2.77 -24.70 2.48
N GLU A 55 2.38 -24.38 1.25
CA GLU A 55 2.57 -23.05 0.68
C GLU A 55 1.83 -22.07 1.60
N PRO A 56 2.46 -20.96 2.04
CA PRO A 56 1.83 -20.05 2.98
C PRO A 56 0.51 -19.59 2.38
N LYS A 57 -0.60 -19.94 3.06
CA LYS A 57 -1.96 -19.62 2.62
C LYS A 57 -2.03 -18.11 2.34
N GLU A 58 -2.31 -17.75 1.08
CA GLU A 58 -2.47 -16.35 0.70
C GLU A 58 -3.58 -15.72 1.56
N PRO A 59 -3.33 -14.57 2.20
CA PRO A 59 -4.26 -13.98 3.17
C PRO A 59 -5.51 -13.37 2.54
N LEU A 60 -5.55 -13.23 1.21
CA LEU A 60 -6.63 -12.59 0.48
C LEU A 60 -6.93 -13.35 -0.80
N THR A 61 -8.21 -13.69 -0.97
CA THR A 61 -8.78 -14.18 -2.22
C THR A 61 -9.50 -13.03 -2.92
N TYR A 62 -9.44 -13.00 -4.25
CA TYR A 62 -10.08 -11.99 -5.10
C TYR A 62 -10.26 -12.50 -6.54
N SER A 63 -11.08 -11.81 -7.33
CA SER A 63 -11.26 -12.07 -8.76
C SER A 63 -11.16 -10.76 -9.56
N THR A 64 -10.47 -10.82 -10.69
CA THR A 64 -10.46 -9.75 -11.71
C THR A 64 -11.31 -10.10 -12.92
N SER A 65 -12.08 -11.21 -12.85
CA SER A 65 -12.94 -11.65 -13.95
C SER A 65 -14.02 -10.61 -14.21
N GLY A 66 -14.03 -10.03 -15.41
CA GLY A 66 -14.96 -8.96 -15.79
C GLY A 66 -14.29 -7.60 -15.99
N VAL A 67 -13.01 -7.44 -15.64
CA VAL A 67 -12.23 -6.22 -15.91
C VAL A 67 -10.86 -6.56 -16.52
N SER A 68 -10.39 -5.70 -17.43
CA SER A 68 -9.01 -5.76 -17.91
C SER A 68 -8.09 -5.08 -16.90
N ALA A 69 -7.59 -5.84 -15.93
CA ALA A 69 -6.69 -5.35 -14.89
C ALA A 69 -5.46 -6.25 -14.74
N SER A 70 -4.32 -5.62 -14.52
CA SER A 70 -3.09 -6.28 -14.07
C SER A 70 -2.99 -6.20 -12.54
N VAL A 71 -2.45 -7.24 -11.93
CA VAL A 71 -2.28 -7.30 -10.47
C VAL A 71 -0.81 -7.33 -10.12
N SER A 72 -0.41 -6.48 -9.18
CA SER A 72 0.91 -6.53 -8.56
C SER A 72 0.80 -6.49 -7.04
N LYS A 73 1.78 -7.09 -6.37
CA LYS A 73 1.84 -7.21 -4.91
C LYS A 73 3.18 -6.69 -4.42
N GLU A 74 3.15 -5.85 -3.40
CA GLU A 74 4.34 -5.36 -2.71
C GLU A 74 4.15 -5.40 -1.20
N THR A 75 5.25 -5.31 -0.46
CA THR A 75 5.22 -5.15 1.00
C THR A 75 5.81 -3.80 1.38
N ALA A 76 5.25 -3.21 2.43
CA ALA A 76 5.71 -1.93 2.96
C ALA A 76 5.63 -1.95 4.49
N PRO A 77 6.45 -1.17 5.21
CA PRO A 77 6.30 -1.04 6.66
C PRO A 77 4.96 -0.38 7.03
N PHE A 78 4.49 -0.64 8.25
CA PHE A 78 3.44 0.16 8.86
C PHE A 78 3.90 1.62 8.96
N GLY A 79 3.20 2.51 8.25
CA GLY A 79 3.65 3.87 7.99
C GLY A 79 2.92 4.96 8.76
N TYR A 80 1.98 4.61 9.64
CA TYR A 80 1.23 5.61 10.40
C TYR A 80 2.00 6.05 11.65
N THR A 81 2.09 7.37 11.84
CA THR A 81 2.52 7.97 13.10
C THR A 81 1.31 8.24 14.00
N ALA A 82 1.57 8.45 15.30
CA ALA A 82 0.50 8.80 16.22
C ALA A 82 -0.16 10.13 15.85
N ASP A 83 0.63 11.12 15.43
CA ASP A 83 0.11 12.44 15.03
C ASP A 83 -0.79 12.34 13.79
N GLN A 84 -0.44 11.51 12.81
CA GLN A 84 -1.30 11.26 11.65
C GLN A 84 -2.65 10.67 12.06
N LEU A 85 -2.64 9.68 12.96
CA LEU A 85 -3.88 9.05 13.43
C LEU A 85 -4.72 9.99 14.30
N VAL A 86 -4.09 10.89 15.08
CA VAL A 86 -4.80 11.96 15.77
C VAL A 86 -5.53 12.85 14.77
N SER A 87 -4.84 13.34 13.74
CA SER A 87 -5.47 14.21 12.73
C SER A 87 -6.62 13.53 11.99
N MET A 88 -6.46 12.25 11.61
CA MET A 88 -7.53 11.46 11.00
C MET A 88 -8.73 11.30 11.94
N ALA A 89 -8.48 11.00 13.21
CA ALA A 89 -9.53 10.82 14.19
C ALA A 89 -10.30 12.12 14.48
N GLU A 90 -9.60 13.24 14.63
CA GLU A 90 -10.20 14.57 14.84
C GLU A 90 -11.12 14.96 13.68
N GLU A 91 -10.70 14.69 12.44
CA GLU A 91 -11.51 14.93 11.24
C GLU A 91 -12.81 14.12 11.24
N CYS A 92 -12.77 12.92 11.81
CA CYS A 92 -13.94 12.07 12.02
C CYS A 92 -14.71 12.38 13.32
N GLY A 93 -14.38 13.45 14.04
CA GLY A 93 -15.03 13.83 15.30
C GLY A 93 -14.66 12.95 16.51
N ASN A 94 -13.59 12.16 16.40
CA ASN A 94 -13.06 11.32 17.46
C ASN A 94 -11.84 11.97 18.13
N ASN A 95 -12.01 12.42 19.37
CA ASN A 95 -10.98 13.14 20.12
C ASN A 95 -10.09 12.20 20.96
N GLN A 96 -9.45 11.21 20.33
CA GLN A 96 -8.44 10.39 21.03
C GLN A 96 -7.15 11.18 21.24
N THR A 97 -6.38 10.81 22.26
CA THR A 97 -5.12 11.48 22.59
C THR A 97 -3.94 10.92 21.79
N THR A 98 -2.88 11.71 21.63
CA THR A 98 -1.60 11.22 21.07
C THR A 98 -1.06 10.02 21.86
N SER A 99 -1.26 9.96 23.18
CA SER A 99 -0.83 8.82 24.01
C SER A 99 -1.56 7.53 23.66
N TYR A 100 -2.86 7.62 23.33
CA TYR A 100 -3.64 6.49 22.85
C TYR A 100 -3.04 5.95 21.54
N PHE A 101 -2.79 6.82 20.58
CA PHE A 101 -2.24 6.41 19.28
C PHE A 101 -0.77 5.99 19.34
N ASN A 102 0.04 6.54 20.24
CA ASN A 102 1.40 6.03 20.49
C ASN A 102 1.35 4.57 20.96
N THR A 103 0.42 4.24 21.84
CA THR A 103 0.20 2.85 22.28
C THR A 103 -0.24 1.98 21.11
N LEU A 104 -1.15 2.46 20.27
CA LEU A 104 -1.59 1.74 19.08
C LEU A 104 -0.44 1.48 18.10
N VAL A 105 0.29 2.52 17.70
CA VAL A 105 1.44 2.44 16.78
C VAL A 105 2.50 1.47 17.30
N SER A 106 2.74 1.45 18.61
CA SER A 106 3.71 0.50 19.22
C SER A 106 3.35 -0.96 18.97
N LYS A 107 2.05 -1.32 18.89
CA LYS A 107 1.59 -2.69 18.59
C LYS A 107 1.94 -3.11 17.16
N PHE A 108 2.16 -2.15 16.26
CA PHE A 108 2.54 -2.37 14.87
C PHE A 108 4.04 -2.14 14.61
N SER A 109 4.86 -2.00 15.67
CA SER A 109 6.31 -1.85 15.51
C SER A 109 6.90 -3.06 14.79
N GLY A 110 7.64 -2.80 13.71
CA GLY A 110 8.24 -3.84 12.87
C GLY A 110 7.25 -4.63 12.01
N VAL A 111 5.97 -4.24 11.97
CA VAL A 111 4.95 -4.89 11.13
C VAL A 111 5.04 -4.38 9.71
N THR A 112 4.94 -5.31 8.76
CA THR A 112 4.77 -5.01 7.34
C THR A 112 3.31 -5.18 6.93
N LYS A 113 2.83 -4.28 6.08
CA LYS A 113 1.60 -4.41 5.31
C LYS A 113 1.88 -4.99 3.93
N THR A 114 0.89 -5.67 3.37
CA THR A 114 0.87 -6.12 1.99
C THR A 114 -0.05 -5.22 1.19
N VAL A 115 0.41 -4.74 0.04
CA VAL A 115 -0.34 -3.84 -0.83
C VAL A 115 -0.57 -4.54 -2.17
N TYR A 116 -1.83 -4.76 -2.52
CA TYR A 116 -2.28 -5.27 -3.80
C TYR A 116 -2.71 -4.08 -4.67
N LYS A 117 -2.15 -3.98 -5.87
CA LYS A 117 -2.47 -2.94 -6.85
C LYS A 117 -3.14 -3.59 -8.05
N PHE A 118 -4.41 -3.26 -8.25
CA PHE A 118 -5.24 -3.68 -9.37
C PHE A 118 -5.28 -2.53 -10.37
N LYS A 119 -4.38 -2.59 -11.35
CA LYS A 119 -4.20 -1.55 -12.35
C LYS A 119 -5.01 -1.88 -13.60
N TYR A 120 -6.02 -1.07 -13.89
CA TYR A 120 -6.78 -1.11 -15.13
C TYR A 120 -5.85 -0.87 -16.33
N THR A 121 -5.97 -1.71 -17.35
CA THR A 121 -5.06 -1.68 -18.51
C THR A 121 -5.64 -0.94 -19.70
N GLY A 122 -6.91 -0.51 -19.63
CA GLY A 122 -7.53 0.33 -20.65
C GLY A 122 -7.17 1.81 -20.49
N ALA A 123 -7.68 2.65 -21.40
CA ALA A 123 -7.54 4.10 -21.27
C ALA A 123 -8.36 4.61 -20.08
N SER A 124 -7.77 5.48 -19.26
CA SER A 124 -8.39 6.07 -18.06
C SER A 124 -8.24 7.60 -18.10
N GLN A 125 -9.22 8.32 -17.55
CA GLN A 125 -9.16 9.78 -17.35
C GLN A 125 -8.53 10.20 -16.02
N GLU A 126 -8.56 9.33 -15.01
CA GLU A 126 -7.97 9.58 -13.68
C GLU A 126 -7.08 8.39 -13.27
N SER A 127 -6.87 8.22 -11.96
CA SER A 127 -6.20 7.04 -11.39
C SER A 127 -6.74 5.77 -12.03
N ASP A 128 -5.81 4.92 -12.48
CA ASP A 128 -6.09 3.65 -13.11
C ASP A 128 -5.97 2.48 -12.12
N THR A 129 -5.63 2.75 -10.85
CA THR A 129 -5.22 1.72 -9.90
C THR A 129 -6.10 1.70 -8.66
N PHE A 130 -6.81 0.59 -8.45
CA PHE A 130 -7.46 0.24 -7.20
C PHE A 130 -6.45 -0.45 -6.26
N VAL A 131 -6.36 0.01 -5.02
CA VAL A 131 -5.37 -0.42 -4.03
C VAL A 131 -6.07 -1.07 -2.85
N VAL A 132 -5.68 -2.31 -2.56
CA VAL A 132 -6.11 -3.05 -1.38
C VAL A 132 -4.91 -3.25 -0.47
N THR A 133 -5.02 -2.83 0.78
CA THR A 133 -3.96 -2.99 1.78
C THR A 133 -4.40 -3.99 2.83
N LEU A 134 -3.54 -4.98 3.10
CA LEU A 134 -3.65 -5.87 4.25
C LEU A 134 -2.63 -5.51 5.30
N LEU A 135 -3.10 -5.41 6.55
CA LEU A 135 -2.26 -5.23 7.72
C LEU A 135 -2.57 -6.37 8.71
N PRO A 136 -1.57 -7.04 9.30
CA PRO A 136 -1.83 -8.03 10.34
C PRO A 136 -2.59 -7.41 11.52
N ASN A 137 -3.59 -8.10 12.05
CA ASN A 137 -4.43 -7.65 13.17
C ASN A 137 -3.70 -7.75 14.53
N LYS A 138 -2.56 -7.07 14.66
CA LYS A 138 -1.76 -7.06 15.90
C LYS A 138 -2.45 -6.33 17.06
N ALA A 139 -3.39 -5.44 16.76
CA ALA A 139 -4.15 -4.71 17.76
C ALA A 139 -5.29 -5.54 18.39
N GLY A 140 -5.70 -6.64 17.75
CA GLY A 140 -6.75 -7.54 18.23
C GLY A 140 -8.16 -6.97 18.03
N TYR A 141 -8.39 -6.24 16.94
CA TYR A 141 -9.73 -5.73 16.60
C TYR A 141 -10.69 -6.89 16.36
N SER A 142 -11.88 -6.80 16.95
CA SER A 142 -12.94 -7.80 16.80
C SER A 142 -14.14 -7.31 15.99
N SER A 143 -14.20 -6.01 15.66
CA SER A 143 -15.28 -5.42 14.88
C SER A 143 -14.82 -4.26 14.01
N LEU A 144 -15.56 -4.00 12.94
CA LEU A 144 -15.21 -2.95 11.98
C LEU A 144 -15.31 -1.57 12.63
N ASP A 145 -16.24 -1.38 13.56
CA ASP A 145 -16.39 -0.13 14.30
C ASP A 145 -15.15 0.20 15.16
N GLN A 146 -14.54 -0.81 15.79
CA GLN A 146 -13.29 -0.59 16.54
C GLN A 146 -12.14 -0.23 15.61
N LEU A 147 -12.06 -0.88 14.45
CA LEU A 147 -11.03 -0.60 13.46
C LEU A 147 -11.21 0.82 12.88
N LYS A 148 -12.44 1.19 12.52
CA LYS A 148 -12.79 2.53 12.03
C LYS A 148 -12.54 3.62 13.05
N LYS A 149 -12.80 3.36 14.33
CA LYS A 149 -12.47 4.31 15.40
C LYS A 149 -11.01 4.77 15.36
N ASP A 150 -10.10 3.89 14.95
CA ASP A 150 -8.66 4.15 14.97
C ASP A 150 -8.06 4.53 13.60
N PHE A 151 -8.67 4.12 12.49
CA PHE A 151 -8.10 4.25 11.14
C PHE A 151 -9.04 4.83 10.09
N ASP A 152 -10.28 5.21 10.44
CA ASP A 152 -11.20 5.79 9.45
C ASP A 152 -10.72 7.16 8.96
N GLN A 153 -11.21 7.53 7.78
CA GLN A 153 -10.94 8.80 7.12
C GLN A 153 -12.29 9.40 6.73
N CYS A 154 -12.54 10.66 7.07
CA CYS A 154 -13.86 11.26 6.86
C CYS A 154 -13.92 12.23 5.66
N TYR A 155 -12.78 12.48 5.02
CA TYR A 155 -12.68 13.16 3.74
C TYR A 155 -12.87 12.20 2.58
N ALA A 156 -13.31 12.73 1.44
CA ALA A 156 -13.38 11.98 0.19
C ALA A 156 -11.99 11.91 -0.47
N GLY A 157 -11.62 10.75 -0.99
CA GLY A 157 -10.35 10.58 -1.71
C GLY A 157 -9.20 10.04 -0.86
N GLY A 158 -9.47 9.49 0.33
CA GLY A 158 -8.47 8.89 1.19
C GLY A 158 -7.85 7.60 0.62
N ASP A 159 -6.67 7.28 1.13
CA ASP A 159 -5.85 6.19 0.60
C ASP A 159 -6.14 4.82 1.23
N ALA A 160 -6.87 4.77 2.35
CA ALA A 160 -7.09 3.56 3.12
C ALA A 160 -8.30 3.66 4.05
N TYR A 161 -9.44 3.19 3.58
CA TYR A 161 -10.67 3.05 4.37
C TYR A 161 -10.80 1.62 4.89
N PRO A 162 -11.06 1.42 6.20
CA PRO A 162 -11.32 0.10 6.73
C PRO A 162 -12.59 -0.53 6.14
N THR A 163 -12.46 -1.73 5.55
CA THR A 163 -13.57 -2.41 4.87
C THR A 163 -13.89 -3.78 5.46
N LYS A 164 -12.88 -4.59 5.81
CA LYS A 164 -13.07 -5.94 6.41
C LYS A 164 -12.00 -6.24 7.44
N LEU A 165 -12.26 -7.20 8.31
CA LEU A 165 -11.26 -7.78 9.21
C LEU A 165 -11.60 -9.23 9.56
N ASN A 166 -10.59 -9.98 9.98
CA ASN A 166 -10.72 -11.24 10.71
C ASN A 166 -9.72 -11.25 11.89
N SER A 167 -9.51 -12.40 12.52
CA SER A 167 -8.56 -12.57 13.63
C SER A 167 -7.12 -12.18 13.27
N ASP A 168 -6.75 -12.30 12.00
CA ASP A 168 -5.37 -12.25 11.54
C ASP A 168 -5.07 -11.01 10.69
N TRP A 169 -6.08 -10.44 10.04
CA TRP A 169 -5.92 -9.42 9.01
C TRP A 169 -6.94 -8.29 9.13
N LEU A 170 -6.47 -7.10 8.79
CA LEU A 170 -7.22 -5.86 8.62
C LEU A 170 -7.13 -5.48 7.14
N LEU A 171 -8.27 -5.25 6.51
CA LEU A 171 -8.38 -4.93 5.09
C LEU A 171 -8.80 -3.48 4.92
N PHE A 172 -8.01 -2.75 4.14
CA PHE A 172 -8.28 -1.38 3.73
C PHE A 172 -8.34 -1.27 2.21
N VAL A 173 -9.16 -0.36 1.71
CA VAL A 173 -9.24 -0.02 0.28
C VAL A 173 -9.07 1.47 0.09
N ASN A 174 -8.50 1.92 -1.03
CA ASN A 174 -8.45 3.35 -1.34
C ASN A 174 -9.77 3.85 -1.97
N SER A 175 -9.96 5.16 -1.96
CA SER A 175 -10.96 5.80 -2.84
C SER A 175 -10.42 5.95 -4.25
N CYS A 176 -11.28 5.77 -5.25
CA CYS A 176 -10.96 5.99 -6.66
C CYS A 176 -11.20 7.44 -7.12
N GLY A 177 -10.96 8.41 -6.23
CA GLY A 177 -11.28 9.81 -6.47
C GLY A 177 -12.75 10.16 -6.24
N THR A 178 -13.18 11.27 -6.84
CA THR A 178 -14.51 11.87 -6.66
C THR A 178 -15.54 11.37 -7.68
N GLY A 179 -15.12 10.63 -8.70
CA GLY A 179 -16.01 10.21 -9.79
C GLY A 179 -16.36 11.33 -10.77
N PHE A 180 -15.57 12.41 -10.83
CA PHE A 180 -15.86 13.52 -11.73
C PHE A 180 -15.41 13.18 -13.16
N ASP A 181 -16.25 13.55 -14.13
CA ASP A 181 -15.93 13.44 -15.55
C ASP A 181 -15.04 14.63 -15.96
N ASP A 182 -13.86 14.35 -16.54
CA ASP A 182 -12.94 15.38 -17.04
C ASP A 182 -13.27 15.83 -18.47
N GLY A 183 -14.32 15.27 -19.07
CA GLY A 183 -14.78 15.54 -20.43
C GLY A 183 -14.00 14.78 -21.50
N SER A 184 -13.10 13.86 -21.14
CA SER A 184 -12.35 13.04 -22.11
C SER A 184 -13.15 11.85 -22.65
N GLY A 185 -14.30 11.53 -22.04
CA GLY A 185 -15.16 10.41 -22.43
C GLY A 185 -14.55 9.04 -22.15
N LYS A 186 -13.56 8.97 -21.24
CA LYS A 186 -12.91 7.73 -20.82
C LYS A 186 -13.46 7.28 -19.46
N PRO A 187 -13.42 5.99 -19.13
CA PRO A 187 -13.77 5.54 -17.79
C PRO A 187 -12.73 5.99 -16.75
N ILE A 188 -13.11 5.91 -15.48
CA ILE A 188 -12.20 6.04 -14.34
C ILE A 188 -11.65 4.64 -14.04
N GLY A 189 -10.43 4.35 -14.49
CA GLY A 189 -9.87 2.98 -14.47
C GLY A 189 -9.81 2.37 -13.07
N CYS A 190 -9.51 3.17 -12.03
CA CYS A 190 -9.59 2.70 -10.65
C CYS A 190 -10.99 2.19 -10.30
N GLN A 191 -12.04 2.93 -10.70
CA GLN A 191 -13.43 2.57 -10.41
C GLN A 191 -13.83 1.29 -11.15
N GLU A 192 -13.44 1.15 -12.42
CA GLU A 192 -13.64 -0.09 -13.21
C GLU A 192 -13.03 -1.31 -12.53
N ALA A 193 -11.79 -1.17 -12.02
CA ALA A 193 -11.13 -2.24 -11.27
C ALA A 193 -11.83 -2.51 -9.94
N ARG A 194 -12.18 -1.46 -9.19
CA ARG A 194 -12.82 -1.54 -7.88
C ARG A 194 -14.17 -2.24 -7.93
N ASP A 195 -15.05 -1.87 -8.87
CA ASP A 195 -16.41 -2.39 -8.97
C ASP A 195 -16.45 -3.91 -9.22
N VAL A 196 -15.41 -4.45 -9.87
CA VAL A 196 -15.26 -5.90 -10.08
C VAL A 196 -14.53 -6.57 -8.93
N VAL A 197 -13.46 -5.97 -8.42
CA VAL A 197 -12.56 -6.62 -7.45
C VAL A 197 -13.09 -6.53 -6.02
N GLU A 198 -13.51 -5.36 -5.55
CA GLU A 198 -13.90 -5.11 -4.15
C GLU A 198 -14.97 -6.08 -3.63
N PRO A 199 -16.05 -6.39 -4.39
CA PRO A 199 -17.09 -7.32 -3.94
C PRO A 199 -16.57 -8.76 -3.74
N THR A 200 -15.47 -9.12 -4.41
CA THR A 200 -14.90 -10.48 -4.42
C THR A 200 -13.80 -10.68 -3.38
N LEU A 201 -13.43 -9.62 -2.64
CA LEU A 201 -12.37 -9.68 -1.63
C LEU A 201 -12.80 -10.54 -0.43
N GLU A 202 -12.03 -11.59 -0.15
CA GLU A 202 -12.25 -12.47 1.01
C GLU A 202 -10.96 -12.67 1.80
N LEU A 203 -11.05 -12.50 3.12
CA LEU A 203 -9.92 -12.73 4.04
C LEU A 203 -9.87 -14.22 4.43
N ASN A 204 -8.68 -14.81 4.31
CA ASN A 204 -8.42 -16.23 4.55
C ASN A 204 -7.90 -16.53 5.96
#